data_AF-A3QQS4-F1
#
_entry.id   AF-A3QQS4-F1
#
_cell.length_a   1.000
_cell.length_b   1.000
_cell.length_c   1.000
_cell.angle_alpha   90.00
_cell.angle_beta   90.00
_cell.angle_gamma   90.00
#
_symmetry.space_group_name_H-M   'P 1'
#
loop_
_entity.id
_entity.type
_entity.pdbx_description
1 polymer ?
#
loop_
_entity_poly.entity_id
_entity_poly.type
_entity_poly.pdbx_seq_one_letter_code
_entity_poly.pdbx_strand_id
1 'polypeptide(L)'
;RYKKVCADSSNGGSSTELNTHFYQQESSKLGQRIGILQNANRHLMGEALSSMTVKELKQLESKQVKGITRIRSKKNELLFAEIECMQKREVELQNDNMYLRAKIAENEKNQQHMSMLPTPEYDVMPSFDSRNFLQVNLLEPNHHYNRQDQT
;
A
#
# COMPACT_ATOMS: atom_id res chain seq x y z
N ARG A 1 -74.22 7.34 -0.68
CA ARG A 1 -74.02 7.68 -2.11
C ARG A 1 -72.69 8.44 -2.21
N TYR A 2 -71.58 7.75 -2.44
CA TYR A 2 -70.27 8.38 -2.56
C TYR A 2 -70.02 8.76 -4.02
N LYS A 3 -69.71 10.04 -4.24
CA LYS A 3 -69.57 10.67 -5.56
C LYS A 3 -68.19 10.33 -6.13
N LYS A 4 -68.17 9.41 -7.09
CA LYS A 4 -66.98 9.07 -7.89
C LYS A 4 -66.65 10.27 -8.79
N VAL A 5 -65.59 10.99 -8.47
CA VAL A 5 -65.04 12.02 -9.37
C VAL A 5 -64.11 11.30 -10.32
N CYS A 6 -64.59 11.00 -11.54
CA CYS A 6 -63.72 10.64 -12.64
C CYS A 6 -62.88 11.87 -12.98
N ALA A 7 -61.59 11.83 -12.66
CA ALA A 7 -60.61 12.73 -13.24
C ALA A 7 -60.17 12.12 -14.57
N ASP A 8 -60.86 12.48 -15.65
CA ASP A 8 -60.29 12.43 -17.00
C ASP A 8 -59.15 13.45 -17.05
N SER A 9 -57.95 12.99 -16.73
CA SER A 9 -56.71 13.71 -17.03
C SER A 9 -55.93 12.89 -18.04
N SER A 10 -56.38 12.89 -19.30
CA SER A 10 -55.71 12.26 -20.46
C SER A 10 -54.37 12.91 -20.83
N ASN A 11 -53.62 13.44 -19.86
CA ASN A 11 -52.32 14.07 -20.07
C ASN A 11 -51.28 13.77 -18.97
N GLY A 12 -51.66 13.09 -17.88
CA GLY A 12 -50.73 12.71 -16.79
C GLY A 12 -49.99 11.39 -17.02
N GLY A 13 -50.61 10.45 -17.76
CA GLY A 13 -49.97 9.17 -18.14
C GLY A 13 -48.78 9.36 -19.08
N SER A 14 -48.91 10.28 -20.05
CA SER A 14 -47.92 10.50 -21.11
C SER A 14 -46.53 10.90 -20.59
N SER A 15 -46.43 11.82 -19.63
CA SER A 15 -45.12 12.22 -19.07
C SER A 15 -44.45 11.07 -18.29
N THR A 16 -45.25 10.29 -17.56
CA THR A 16 -44.76 9.16 -16.75
C THR A 16 -44.35 7.96 -17.62
N GLU A 17 -45.12 7.69 -18.69
CA GLU A 17 -44.82 6.68 -19.70
C GLU A 17 -43.58 7.04 -20.52
N LEU A 18 -43.45 8.30 -20.96
CA LEU A 18 -42.24 8.80 -21.63
C LEU A 18 -41.00 8.64 -20.76
N ASN A 19 -41.12 8.94 -19.46
CA ASN A 19 -40.02 8.79 -18.50
C ASN A 19 -39.65 7.31 -18.29
N THR A 20 -40.65 6.41 -18.25
CA THR A 20 -40.43 4.96 -18.17
C THR A 20 -39.70 4.43 -19.40
N HIS A 21 -40.12 4.83 -20.61
CA HIS A 21 -39.45 4.46 -21.85
C HIS A 21 -38.02 5.01 -21.94
N PHE A 22 -37.78 6.23 -21.47
CA PHE A 22 -36.46 6.83 -21.40
C PHE A 22 -35.51 5.99 -20.53
N TYR A 23 -35.91 5.66 -19.30
CA TYR A 23 -35.06 4.84 -18.41
C TYR A 23 -34.86 3.41 -18.92
N GLN A 24 -35.86 2.82 -19.58
CA GLN A 24 -35.70 1.51 -20.22
C GLN A 24 -34.67 1.56 -21.36
N GLN A 25 -34.67 2.63 -22.16
CA GLN A 25 -33.67 2.84 -23.20
C GLN A 25 -32.27 3.03 -22.61
N GLU A 26 -32.13 3.88 -21.57
CA GLU A 26 -30.85 4.11 -20.90
C GLU A 26 -30.29 2.82 -20.26
N SER A 27 -31.16 2.03 -19.61
CA SER A 27 -30.79 0.71 -19.06
C SER A 27 -30.30 -0.23 -20.16
N SER A 28 -30.97 -0.26 -21.31
CA SER A 28 -30.57 -1.08 -22.45
C SER A 28 -29.21 -0.66 -23.01
N LYS A 29 -28.97 0.65 -23.15
CA LYS A 29 -27.66 1.19 -23.58
C LYS A 29 -26.55 0.84 -22.58
N LEU A 30 -26.84 0.93 -21.28
CA LEU A 30 -25.88 0.56 -20.24
C LEU A 30 -25.55 -0.93 -20.30
N GLY A 31 -26.55 -1.79 -20.44
CA GLY A 31 -26.37 -3.24 -20.60
C GLY A 31 -25.50 -3.60 -21.80
N GLN A 32 -25.73 -2.95 -22.95
CA GLN A 32 -24.87 -3.11 -24.12
C GLN A 32 -23.42 -2.68 -23.83
N ARG A 33 -23.23 -1.53 -23.17
CA ARG A 33 -21.89 -1.03 -22.82
C ARG A 33 -21.15 -1.98 -21.89
N ILE A 34 -21.85 -2.57 -20.92
CA ILE A 34 -21.30 -3.62 -20.04
C ILE A 34 -20.84 -4.81 -20.88
N GLY A 35 -21.69 -5.31 -21.78
CA GLY A 35 -21.36 -6.45 -22.65
C GLY A 35 -20.11 -6.20 -23.51
N ILE A 36 -19.98 -4.99 -24.07
CA ILE A 36 -18.80 -4.58 -24.85
C ILE A 36 -17.54 -4.61 -23.97
N LEU A 37 -17.59 -4.03 -22.77
CA LEU A 37 -16.45 -4.00 -21.84
C LEU A 37 -16.05 -5.40 -21.36
N GLN A 38 -17.02 -6.24 -21.04
CA GLN A 38 -16.78 -7.63 -20.64
C GLN A 38 -16.11 -8.42 -21.78
N ASN A 39 -16.58 -8.26 -23.01
CA ASN A 39 -15.96 -8.93 -24.15
C ASN A 39 -14.53 -8.42 -24.40
N ALA A 40 -14.32 -7.10 -24.30
CA ALA A 40 -12.98 -6.52 -24.40
C ALA A 40 -12.03 -7.05 -23.33
N ASN A 41 -12.50 -7.25 -22.09
CA ASN A 41 -11.71 -7.86 -21.02
C ASN A 41 -11.36 -9.32 -21.33
N ARG A 42 -12.32 -10.13 -21.81
CA ARG A 42 -12.05 -11.51 -22.23
C ARG A 42 -10.96 -11.57 -23.30
N HIS A 43 -11.03 -10.72 -24.32
CA HIS A 43 -9.97 -10.65 -25.33
C HIS A 43 -8.62 -10.25 -24.72
N LEU A 44 -8.60 -9.27 -23.81
CA LEU A 44 -7.37 -8.89 -23.09
C LEU A 44 -6.80 -10.01 -22.22
N MET A 45 -7.63 -10.94 -21.75
CA MET A 45 -7.24 -12.14 -21.02
C MET A 45 -6.85 -13.32 -21.93
N GLY A 46 -6.95 -13.15 -23.26
CA GLY A 46 -6.63 -14.19 -24.24
C GLY A 46 -7.79 -15.16 -24.52
N GLU A 47 -9.01 -14.82 -24.14
CA GLU A 47 -10.21 -15.62 -24.37
C GLU A 47 -10.99 -15.14 -25.61
N ALA A 48 -11.88 -15.98 -26.15
CA ALA A 48 -12.77 -15.67 -27.27
C ALA A 48 -12.06 -15.12 -28.54
N LEU A 49 -10.79 -15.50 -28.75
CA LEU A 49 -9.97 -14.98 -29.85
C LEU A 49 -10.35 -15.54 -31.22
N SER A 50 -11.03 -16.68 -31.29
CA SER A 50 -11.40 -17.35 -32.54
C SER A 50 -12.35 -16.53 -33.42
N SER A 51 -13.13 -15.63 -32.83
CA SER A 51 -14.01 -14.71 -33.56
C SER A 51 -13.32 -13.42 -34.02
N MET A 52 -12.04 -13.20 -33.65
CA MET A 52 -11.31 -12.00 -34.01
C MET A 52 -10.62 -12.16 -35.36
N THR A 53 -10.60 -11.09 -36.14
CA THR A 53 -9.81 -11.02 -37.37
C THR A 53 -8.32 -10.91 -37.08
N VAL A 54 -7.47 -11.26 -38.05
CA VAL A 54 -6.00 -11.10 -37.94
C VAL A 54 -5.61 -9.65 -37.63
N LYS A 55 -6.34 -8.66 -38.15
CA LYS A 55 -6.08 -7.25 -37.88
C LYS A 55 -6.36 -6.90 -36.41
N GLU A 56 -7.48 -7.36 -35.87
CA GLU A 56 -7.85 -7.13 -34.47
C GLU A 56 -6.90 -7.84 -33.50
N LEU A 57 -6.46 -9.06 -33.83
CA LEU A 57 -5.46 -9.80 -33.06
C LEU A 57 -4.13 -9.04 -32.99
N LYS A 58 -3.64 -8.51 -34.12
CA LYS A 58 -2.42 -7.67 -34.14
C LYS A 58 -2.57 -6.39 -33.30
N GLN A 59 -3.75 -5.78 -33.31
CA GLN A 59 -4.03 -4.61 -32.46
C GLN A 59 -4.05 -4.97 -30.98
N LEU A 60 -4.67 -6.10 -30.62
CA LEU A 60 -4.72 -6.63 -29.26
C LEU A 60 -3.31 -6.94 -28.74
N GLU A 61 -2.51 -7.64 -29.52
CA GLU A 61 -1.10 -7.94 -29.21
C GLU A 61 -0.31 -6.65 -28.98
N SER A 62 -0.41 -5.68 -29.90
CA SER A 62 0.28 -4.38 -29.75
C SER A 62 -0.12 -3.67 -28.45
N LYS A 63 -1.41 -3.72 -28.09
CA LYS A 63 -1.92 -3.13 -26.85
C LYS A 63 -1.35 -3.84 -25.62
N GLN A 64 -1.32 -5.18 -25.61
CA GLN A 64 -0.74 -5.94 -24.51
C GLN A 64 0.77 -5.70 -24.37
N VAL A 65 1.52 -5.73 -25.48
CA VAL A 65 2.97 -5.48 -25.48
C VAL A 65 3.29 -4.11 -24.88
N LYS A 66 2.56 -3.06 -25.27
CA LYS A 66 2.71 -1.72 -24.67
C LYS A 66 2.38 -1.71 -23.18
N GLY A 67 1.30 -2.37 -22.77
CA GLY A 67 0.90 -2.47 -21.37
C GLY A 67 1.96 -3.17 -20.50
N ILE A 68 2.43 -4.34 -20.95
CA ILE A 68 3.47 -5.12 -20.28
C ILE A 68 4.77 -4.32 -20.18
N THR A 69 5.15 -3.63 -21.26
CA THR A 69 6.36 -2.79 -21.27
C THR A 69 6.27 -1.69 -20.23
N ARG A 70 5.13 -0.98 -20.17
CA ARG A 70 4.90 0.08 -19.16
C ARG A 70 4.94 -0.46 -17.73
N ILE A 71 4.31 -1.61 -17.47
CA ILE A 71 4.33 -2.26 -16.15
C ILE A 71 5.76 -2.63 -15.75
N ARG A 72 6.52 -3.25 -16.66
CA ARG A 72 7.90 -3.65 -16.41
C ARG A 72 8.80 -2.44 -16.13
N SER A 73 8.69 -1.39 -16.94
CA SER A 73 9.42 -0.14 -16.71
C SER A 73 9.11 0.45 -15.34
N LYS A 74 7.82 0.53 -14.95
CA LYS A 74 7.45 1.07 -13.63
C LYS A 74 7.93 0.20 -12.47
N LYS A 75 7.86 -1.13 -12.61
CA LYS A 75 8.41 -2.05 -11.61
C LYS A 75 9.92 -1.87 -11.44
N ASN A 76 10.65 -1.74 -12.54
CA ASN A 76 12.10 -1.51 -12.49
C ASN A 76 12.43 -0.16 -11.85
N GLU A 77 11.71 0.90 -12.22
CA GLU A 77 11.87 2.23 -11.62
C GLU A 77 11.71 2.18 -10.09
N LEU A 78 10.64 1.53 -9.60
CA LEU A 78 10.39 1.38 -8.17
C LEU A 78 11.46 0.52 -7.47
N LEU A 79 11.89 -0.57 -8.12
CA LEU A 79 12.94 -1.43 -7.58
C LEU A 79 14.27 -0.69 -7.43
N PHE A 80 14.64 0.12 -8.42
CA PHE A 80 15.85 0.95 -8.33
C PHE A 80 15.77 2.00 -7.23
N ALA A 81 14.61 2.66 -7.08
CA ALA A 81 14.40 3.61 -6.00
C ALA A 81 14.51 2.95 -4.61
N GLU A 82 13.98 1.73 -4.46
CA GLU A 82 14.09 0.96 -3.21
C GLU A 82 15.54 0.58 -2.91
N ILE A 83 16.28 0.09 -3.91
CA ILE A 83 17.70 -0.26 -3.77
C ILE A 83 18.51 0.97 -3.32
N GLU A 84 18.30 2.12 -3.96
CA GLU A 84 18.99 3.37 -3.61
C GLU A 84 18.68 3.81 -2.17
N CYS A 85 17.41 3.73 -1.77
CA CYS A 85 16.97 4.02 -0.41
C CYS A 85 17.68 3.12 0.62
N MET A 86 17.72 1.81 0.37
CA MET A 86 18.37 0.83 1.25
C MET A 86 19.89 1.06 1.32
N GLN A 87 20.55 1.34 0.20
CA GLN A 87 21.98 1.65 0.17
C GLN A 87 22.32 2.91 0.97
N LYS A 88 21.52 3.97 0.84
CA LYS A 88 21.70 5.18 1.65
C LYS A 88 21.54 4.87 3.13
N ARG A 89 20.53 4.07 3.49
CA ARG A 89 20.29 3.68 4.89
C ARG A 89 21.42 2.84 5.46
N GLU A 90 22.00 1.95 4.66
CA GLU A 90 23.17 1.16 5.02
C GLU A 90 24.35 2.08 5.37
N VAL A 91 24.66 3.06 4.53
CA VAL A 91 25.75 4.02 4.76
C VAL A 91 25.52 4.83 6.03
N GLU A 92 24.30 5.32 6.27
CA GLU A 92 23.95 6.04 7.50
C GLU A 92 24.18 5.16 8.75
N LEU A 93 23.71 3.91 8.72
CA LEU A 93 23.89 2.97 9.83
C LEU A 93 25.37 2.61 10.05
N GLN A 94 26.16 2.49 8.99
CA GLN A 94 27.60 2.25 9.09
C GLN A 94 28.30 3.44 9.74
N ASN A 95 27.95 4.66 9.36
CA ASN A 95 28.49 5.89 9.96
C ASN A 95 28.13 6.00 11.45
N ASP A 96 26.87 5.76 11.81
CA ASP A 96 26.42 5.77 13.21
C ASP A 96 27.16 4.72 14.04
N ASN A 97 27.31 3.50 13.51
CA ASN A 97 28.06 2.43 14.17
C ASN A 97 29.53 2.79 14.37
N MET A 98 30.17 3.39 13.36
CA MET A 98 31.56 3.81 13.45
C MET A 98 31.74 4.90 14.53
N TYR A 99 30.83 5.88 14.57
CA TYR A 99 30.83 6.93 15.59
C TYR A 99 30.67 6.35 17.00
N LEU A 100 29.71 5.43 17.20
CA LEU A 100 29.48 4.80 18.50
C LEU A 100 30.68 3.98 18.96
N ARG A 101 31.31 3.20 18.05
CA ARG A 101 32.53 2.44 18.36
C ARG A 101 33.69 3.35 18.79
N ALA A 102 33.88 4.49 18.11
CA ALA A 102 34.89 5.47 18.49
C ALA A 102 34.62 6.04 19.89
N LYS A 103 33.36 6.39 20.19
CA LYS A 103 32.95 6.92 21.49
C LYS A 103 33.10 5.91 22.64
N ILE A 104 32.85 4.63 22.36
CA ILE A 104 33.10 3.54 23.33
C ILE A 104 34.60 3.46 23.64
N ALA A 105 35.45 3.41 22.60
CA ALA A 105 36.90 3.33 22.78
C ALA A 105 37.48 4.54 23.54
N GLU A 106 36.93 5.73 23.33
CA GLU A 106 37.29 6.94 24.09
C GLU A 106 36.89 6.82 25.57
N ASN A 107 35.66 6.38 25.84
CA ASN A 107 35.19 6.18 27.21
C ASN A 107 35.99 5.11 27.97
N GLU A 108 36.35 4.01 27.32
CA GLU A 108 37.18 2.96 27.90
C GLU A 108 38.56 3.51 28.29
N LYS A 109 39.18 4.34 27.43
CA LYS A 109 40.45 5.03 27.75
C LYS A 109 40.30 6.00 28.93
N ASN A 110 39.21 6.76 28.97
CA ASN A 110 38.95 7.70 30.06
C ASN A 110 38.72 6.98 31.39
N GLN A 111 38.02 5.83 31.39
CA GLN A 111 37.86 4.99 32.58
C GLN A 111 39.20 4.41 33.05
N GLN A 112 40.04 3.92 32.14
CA GLN A 112 41.39 3.46 32.47
C GLN A 112 42.24 4.59 33.05
N HIS A 113 42.17 5.80 32.49
CA HIS A 113 42.87 6.97 33.02
C HIS A 113 42.39 7.38 34.41
N MET A 114 41.06 7.36 34.65
CA MET A 114 40.48 7.65 35.98
C MET A 114 40.84 6.56 37.02
N SER A 115 40.98 5.30 36.61
CA SER A 115 41.42 4.20 37.48
C SER A 115 42.90 4.28 37.89
N MET A 116 43.71 5.10 37.21
CA MET A 116 45.15 5.26 37.48
C MET A 116 45.47 6.49 38.36
N LEU A 117 44.47 7.31 38.71
CA LEU A 117 44.64 8.43 39.66
C LEU A 117 44.64 7.89 41.10
N PRO A 118 45.56 8.31 41.99
CA PRO A 118 45.56 7.88 43.38
C PRO A 118 44.29 8.40 44.06
N THR A 119 43.43 7.50 44.50
CA THR A 119 42.31 7.84 45.40
C THR A 119 42.90 8.24 46.77
N PRO A 120 42.58 9.42 47.32
CA PRO A 120 42.88 9.70 48.71
C PRO A 120 42.15 8.68 49.58
N GLU A 121 42.87 8.05 50.50
CA GLU A 121 42.42 7.00 51.40
C GLU A 121 41.23 7.46 52.26
N TYR A 122 40.00 7.30 51.76
CA TYR A 122 38.80 7.32 52.59
C TYR A 122 37.84 6.23 52.07
N ASP A 123 37.40 5.40 53.00
CA ASP A 123 36.60 4.16 52.88
C ASP A 123 36.07 3.76 51.50
N VAL A 124 36.50 2.57 51.07
CA VAL A 124 36.14 1.90 49.81
C VAL A 124 34.63 1.65 49.74
N MET A 125 33.92 2.47 48.95
CA MET A 125 32.55 2.18 48.51
C MET A 125 32.61 1.11 47.39
N PRO A 126 31.76 0.07 47.38
CA PRO A 126 31.80 -0.96 46.35
C PRO A 126 31.54 -0.39 44.95
N SER A 127 32.28 -0.92 43.96
CA SER A 127 32.16 -0.55 42.54
C SER A 127 30.71 -0.72 42.06
N PHE A 128 30.14 0.36 41.52
CA PHE A 128 28.78 0.40 41.00
C PHE A 128 28.72 -0.31 39.63
N ASP A 129 28.30 -1.58 39.62
CA ASP A 129 28.07 -2.33 38.38
C ASP A 129 26.74 -1.92 37.73
N SER A 130 26.81 -1.08 36.70
CA SER A 130 25.65 -0.57 35.96
C SER A 130 24.90 -1.65 35.17
N ARG A 131 25.46 -2.87 35.06
CA ARG A 131 24.82 -3.99 34.35
C ARG A 131 23.58 -4.54 35.06
N ASN A 132 23.38 -4.23 36.35
CA ASN A 132 22.20 -4.65 37.11
C ASN A 132 20.97 -3.74 36.93
N PHE A 133 21.08 -2.59 36.25
CA PHE A 133 19.97 -1.62 36.21
C PHE A 133 18.88 -1.95 35.17
N LEU A 134 19.11 -2.92 34.27
CA LEU A 134 18.17 -3.24 33.18
C LEU A 134 17.30 -4.48 33.43
N GLN A 135 17.34 -5.09 34.61
CA GLN A 135 16.60 -6.33 34.89
C GLN A 135 15.39 -6.15 35.82
N VAL A 136 14.61 -5.07 35.66
CA VAL A 136 13.29 -4.98 36.30
C VAL A 136 12.29 -4.39 35.31
N ASN A 137 11.31 -5.22 34.92
CA ASN A 137 10.10 -4.95 34.12
C ASN A 137 10.19 -5.06 32.58
N LEU A 138 10.30 -6.27 32.03
CA LEU A 138 9.83 -6.56 30.66
C LEU A 138 9.08 -7.91 30.53
N LEU A 139 8.30 -8.27 31.55
CA LEU A 139 7.29 -9.33 31.44
C LEU A 139 5.89 -8.72 31.55
N GLU A 140 5.43 -8.16 30.44
CA GLU A 140 4.00 -7.91 30.15
C GLU A 140 3.78 -8.39 28.71
N PRO A 141 3.07 -9.50 28.46
CA PRO A 141 2.69 -9.91 27.13
C PRO A 141 1.36 -9.25 26.76
N ASN A 142 1.39 -8.10 26.09
CA ASN A 142 0.18 -7.53 25.52
C ASN A 142 0.45 -6.57 24.36
N HIS A 143 0.24 -7.04 23.13
CA HIS A 143 -1.00 -6.80 22.39
C HIS A 143 -0.82 -7.16 20.91
N HIS A 144 -1.72 -8.03 20.44
CA HIS A 144 -1.89 -8.39 19.06
C HIS A 144 -2.30 -7.15 18.25
N TYR A 145 -1.40 -6.61 17.44
CA TYR A 145 -1.80 -5.75 16.32
C TYR A 145 -2.18 -6.64 15.14
N ASN A 146 -3.43 -7.09 15.10
CA ASN A 146 -4.02 -7.61 13.87
C ASN A 146 -4.77 -6.47 13.18
N ARG A 147 -4.12 -5.89 12.18
CA ARG A 147 -4.66 -4.88 11.28
C ARG A 147 -5.54 -5.61 10.25
N GLN A 148 -6.85 -5.64 10.49
CA GLN A 148 -7.82 -5.98 9.45
C GLN A 148 -8.17 -4.71 8.66
N ASP A 149 -7.45 -4.49 7.56
CA ASP A 149 -8.00 -3.77 6.41
C ASP A 149 -8.70 -4.82 5.54
N GLN A 150 -10.03 -4.83 5.54
CA GLN A 150 -10.83 -5.41 4.45
C GLN A 150 -12.05 -4.52 4.20
N THR A 151 -12.09 -4.04 2.96
CA THR A 151 -13.18 -3.40 2.21
C THR A 151 -14.46 -4.21 2.18
#